data_AF-A0A658NQR7-F1
#
_entry.id   AF-A0A658NQR7-F1
#
_cell.length_a   1.000
_cell.length_b   1.000
_cell.length_c   1.000
_cell.angle_alpha   90.00
_cell.angle_beta   90.00
_cell.angle_gamma   90.00
#
_symmetry.space_group_name_H-M   'P 1'
#
loop_
_entity.id
_entity.type
_entity.pdbx_description
1 polymer ?
#
loop_
_entity_poly.entity_id
_entity_poly.type
_entity_poly.pdbx_seq_one_letter_code
_entity_poly.pdbx_strand_id
1 'polypeptide(L)'
;DQVRGTVGGGLEHAMGQFLPPERVAEACREHVAFTKEILLDDPKVYPGGRELVTALHAAGVKTGVMTNKIGEHARAILAHLGLALQLDLILG
;
A
#
# COMPACT_ATOMS: atom_id res chain seq x y z
N ASP A 1 -5.94 -0.65 27.47
CA ASP A 1 -5.32 -1.16 26.24
C ASP A 1 -4.56 -0.06 25.52
N GLN A 2 -3.37 -0.36 25.00
CA GLN A 2 -2.54 0.61 24.27
C GLN A 2 -2.48 0.20 22.80
N VAL A 3 -2.99 1.05 21.91
CA VAL A 3 -2.78 0.88 20.46
C VAL A 3 -1.32 1.16 20.16
N ARG A 4 -0.61 0.15 19.64
CA ARG A 4 0.78 0.28 19.19
C ARG A 4 0.78 0.53 17.69
N GLY A 5 1.13 1.74 17.26
CA GLY A 5 1.24 2.09 15.85
C GLY A 5 2.55 1.59 15.26
N THR A 6 2.47 0.90 14.12
CA THR A 6 3.62 0.70 13.23
C THR A 6 3.22 1.15 11.83
N VAL A 7 4.07 1.93 11.16
CA VAL A 7 3.86 2.41 9.79
C VAL A 7 5.18 2.30 9.05
N GLY A 8 5.15 1.73 7.84
CA GLY A 8 6.34 1.56 7.00
C GLY A 8 7.12 0.27 7.29
N GLY A 9 8.27 0.10 6.63
CA GLY A 9 9.17 -1.04 6.84
C GLY A 9 8.76 -2.39 6.22
N GLY A 10 7.53 -2.52 5.74
CA GLY A 10 7.02 -3.77 5.15
C GLY A 10 6.39 -4.69 6.19
N LEU A 11 5.67 -5.71 5.72
CA LEU A 11 4.79 -6.52 6.57
C LEU A 11 5.55 -7.30 7.66
N GLU A 12 6.63 -7.98 7.31
CA GLU A 12 7.42 -8.76 8.28
C GLU A 12 8.03 -7.88 9.37
N HIS A 13 8.58 -6.71 8.99
CA HIS A 13 9.12 -5.75 9.93
C HIS A 13 8.05 -5.25 10.90
N ALA A 14 6.87 -4.89 10.38
CA ALA A 14 5.73 -4.46 11.17
C ALA A 14 5.25 -5.55 12.14
N MET A 15 5.09 -6.78 11.67
CA MET A 15 4.65 -7.91 12.49
C MET A 15 5.65 -8.25 13.60
N GLY A 16 6.95 -8.13 13.32
CA GLY A 16 8.01 -8.35 14.32
C GLY A 16 8.00 -7.36 15.49
N GLN A 17 7.29 -6.23 15.39
CA GLN A 17 7.08 -5.32 16.53
C GLN A 17 6.03 -5.83 17.53
N PHE A 18 5.21 -6.81 17.13
CA PHE A 18 4.07 -7.29 17.92
C PHE A 18 4.19 -8.76 18.32
N LEU A 19 4.97 -9.55 17.58
CA LEU A 19 5.01 -10.99 17.69
C LEU A 19 6.45 -11.49 17.89
N PRO A 20 6.64 -12.62 18.59
CA PRO A 20 7.93 -13.26 18.66
C PRO A 20 8.33 -13.81 17.26
N PRO A 21 9.63 -13.92 16.94
CA PRO A 21 10.12 -14.21 15.59
C PRO A 21 9.50 -15.45 14.94
N GLU A 22 9.30 -16.53 15.71
CA GLU A 22 8.75 -17.80 15.25
C GLU A 22 7.30 -17.70 14.75
N ARG A 23 6.56 -16.65 15.15
CA ARG A 23 5.18 -16.41 14.73
C ARG A 23 5.03 -15.45 13.56
N VAL A 24 6.08 -14.70 13.21
CA VAL A 24 6.00 -13.63 12.21
C VAL A 24 5.58 -14.18 10.84
N ALA A 25 6.18 -15.29 10.40
CA ALA A 25 5.89 -15.86 9.09
C ALA A 25 4.43 -16.34 8.96
N GLU A 26 3.88 -16.95 10.01
CA GLU A 26 2.48 -17.36 10.06
C GLU A 26 1.54 -16.16 10.04
N ALA A 27 1.77 -15.18 10.91
CA ALA A 27 0.98 -13.96 10.96
C ALA A 27 1.01 -13.18 9.64
N CYS A 28 2.14 -13.15 8.93
CA CYS A 28 2.21 -12.52 7.61
C CYS A 28 1.31 -13.22 6.59
N ARG A 29 1.26 -14.56 6.60
CA ARG A 29 0.37 -15.33 5.69
C ARG A 29 -1.09 -15.04 5.99
N GLU A 30 -1.49 -15.08 7.26
CA GLU A 30 -2.85 -14.78 7.69
C GLU A 30 -3.25 -13.33 7.36
N HIS A 31 -2.35 -12.39 7.62
CA HIS A 31 -2.57 -10.98 7.28
C HIS A 31 -2.76 -10.77 5.78
N VAL A 32 -1.94 -11.40 4.93
CA VAL A 32 -2.11 -11.32 3.48
C VAL A 32 -3.41 -11.96 3.03
N ALA A 33 -3.78 -13.11 3.58
CA ALA A 33 -5.04 -13.78 3.26
C ALA A 33 -6.24 -12.88 3.60
N PHE A 34 -6.28 -12.33 4.82
CA PHE A 34 -7.36 -11.43 5.23
C PHE A 34 -7.35 -10.11 4.45
N THR A 35 -6.16 -9.55 4.17
CA THR A 35 -6.02 -8.32 3.38
C THR A 35 -6.66 -8.47 2.00
N LYS A 36 -6.59 -9.64 1.35
CA LYS A 36 -7.22 -9.85 0.05
C LYS A 36 -8.74 -9.68 0.07
N GLU A 37 -9.38 -9.98 1.19
CA GLU A 37 -10.82 -9.85 1.36
C GLU A 37 -11.25 -8.39 1.54
N ILE A 38 -10.41 -7.56 2.17
CA ILE A 38 -10.76 -6.18 2.57
C ILE A 38 -9.95 -5.08 1.87
N LEU A 39 -9.09 -5.45 0.92
CA LEU A 39 -8.06 -4.56 0.35
C LEU A 39 -8.63 -3.24 -0.19
N LEU A 40 -9.87 -3.30 -0.72
CA LEU A 40 -10.51 -2.21 -1.46
C LEU A 40 -11.69 -1.58 -0.72
N ASP A 41 -11.93 -1.93 0.55
CA ASP A 41 -13.14 -1.51 1.27
C ASP A 41 -13.18 -0.02 1.61
N ASP A 42 -12.05 0.57 2.02
CA ASP A 42 -11.96 2.00 2.39
C ASP A 42 -10.63 2.70 2.02
N PRO A 43 -9.93 2.36 0.92
CA PRO A 43 -8.77 3.15 0.53
C PRO A 43 -9.23 4.56 0.13
N LYS A 44 -8.55 5.58 0.65
CA LYS A 44 -8.83 6.99 0.33
C LYS A 44 -7.58 7.65 -0.21
N VAL A 45 -7.76 8.49 -1.23
CA VAL A 45 -6.73 9.44 -1.66
C VAL A 45 -6.72 10.60 -0.68
N TYR A 46 -5.56 10.95 -0.14
CA TYR A 46 -5.43 12.12 0.72
C TYR A 46 -5.74 13.42 -0.05
N PRO A 47 -6.21 14.49 0.63
CA PRO A 47 -6.47 15.78 -0.01
C PRO A 47 -5.26 16.27 -0.82
N GLY A 48 -5.48 16.72 -2.06
CA GLY A 48 -4.43 17.18 -2.97
C GLY A 48 -3.69 16.07 -3.73
N GLY A 49 -3.83 14.80 -3.32
CA GLY A 49 -3.10 13.70 -3.92
C GLY A 49 -3.50 13.41 -5.36
N ARG A 50 -4.80 13.51 -5.67
CA ARG A 50 -5.30 13.32 -7.04
C ARG A 50 -4.88 14.49 -7.92
N GLU A 51 -5.07 15.70 -7.43
CA GLU A 51 -4.75 16.94 -8.11
C GLU A 51 -3.27 16.98 -8.50
N LEU A 52 -2.38 16.58 -7.58
CA LEU A 52 -0.95 16.51 -7.85
C LEU A 52 -0.61 15.50 -8.96
N VAL A 53 -1.11 14.25 -8.86
CA VAL A 53 -0.82 13.21 -9.86
C VAL A 53 -1.34 13.63 -11.23
N THR A 54 -2.57 14.15 -11.29
CA THR A 54 -3.17 14.63 -12.54
C THR A 54 -2.41 15.80 -13.14
N ALA A 55 -1.99 16.78 -12.33
CA ALA A 55 -1.22 17.92 -12.82
C ALA A 55 0.15 17.50 -13.38
N LEU A 56 0.85 16.59 -12.70
CA LEU A 56 2.14 16.07 -13.17
C LEU A 56 2.00 15.26 -14.46
N HIS A 57 0.97 14.41 -14.54
CA HIS A 57 0.66 13.65 -15.76
C HIS A 57 0.35 14.58 -16.93
N ALA A 58 -0.49 15.61 -16.72
CA ALA A 58 -0.83 16.60 -17.75
C ALA A 58 0.38 17.44 -18.21
N ALA A 59 1.36 17.65 -17.33
CA ALA A 59 2.62 18.31 -17.65
C ALA A 59 3.64 17.38 -18.36
N GLY A 60 3.30 16.12 -18.62
CA GLY A 60 4.19 15.14 -19.24
C GLY A 60 5.32 14.65 -18.33
N VAL A 61 5.24 14.91 -17.03
CA VAL A 61 6.24 14.45 -16.05
C VAL A 61 6.04 12.97 -15.79
N LYS A 62 7.14 12.21 -15.86
CA LYS A 62 7.12 10.78 -15.55
C LYS A 62 6.98 10.56 -14.05
N THR A 63 5.95 9.83 -13.63
CA THR A 63 5.64 9.58 -12.22
C THR A 63 5.47 8.11 -11.95
N GLY A 64 5.78 7.68 -10.72
CA GLY A 64 5.61 6.29 -10.31
C GLY A 64 5.45 6.15 -8.81
N VAL A 65 4.94 4.98 -8.41
CA VAL A 65 4.81 4.57 -7.00
C VAL A 65 5.87 3.53 -6.70
N MET A 66 6.58 3.74 -5.59
CA MET A 66 7.52 2.78 -5.00
C MET A 66 7.13 2.59 -3.53
N THR A 67 6.76 1.38 -3.14
CA THR A 67 6.20 1.10 -1.82
C THR A 67 6.72 -0.23 -1.26
N ASN A 68 6.62 -0.44 0.06
CA ASN A 68 6.89 -1.74 0.67
C ASN A 68 5.65 -2.65 0.69
N LYS A 69 4.52 -2.19 0.13
CA LYS A 69 3.31 -3.00 -0.03
C LYS A 69 3.50 -3.93 -1.21
N ILE A 70 3.06 -5.19 -1.07
CA ILE A 70 3.03 -6.19 -2.15
C ILE A 70 2.56 -5.56 -3.47
N GLY A 71 3.38 -5.66 -4.51
CA GLY A 71 3.16 -4.94 -5.78
C GLY A 71 1.78 -5.16 -6.40
N GLU A 72 1.23 -6.38 -6.33
CA GLU A 72 -0.14 -6.67 -6.80
C GLU A 72 -1.19 -5.89 -6.03
N HIS A 73 -1.05 -5.78 -4.70
CA HIS A 73 -1.97 -5.03 -3.85
C HIS A 73 -1.87 -3.53 -4.14
N ALA A 74 -0.66 -3.00 -4.35
CA ALA A 74 -0.45 -1.60 -4.71
C ALA A 74 -1.13 -1.26 -6.04
N ARG A 75 -0.98 -2.11 -7.07
CA ARG A 75 -1.65 -1.95 -8.37
C ARG A 75 -3.16 -2.02 -8.25
N ALA A 76 -3.71 -2.98 -7.50
CA ALA A 76 -5.14 -3.11 -7.29
C ALA A 76 -5.76 -1.87 -6.62
N ILE A 77 -5.13 -1.36 -5.55
CA ILE A 77 -5.57 -0.12 -4.88
C ILE A 77 -5.53 1.07 -5.84
N LEU A 78 -4.41 1.27 -6.55
CA LEU A 78 -4.26 2.43 -7.45
C LEU A 78 -5.22 2.36 -8.65
N ALA A 79 -5.55 1.16 -9.13
CA ALA A 79 -6.57 0.96 -10.15
C ALA A 79 -7.97 1.29 -9.60
N HIS A 80 -8.32 0.77 -8.42
CA HIS A 80 -9.58 1.05 -7.74
C HIS A 80 -9.79 2.55 -7.47
N LEU A 81 -8.71 3.26 -7.09
CA LEU A 81 -8.71 4.71 -6.88
C LEU A 81 -8.64 5.52 -8.19
N GLY A 82 -8.57 4.89 -9.37
CA GLY A 82 -8.51 5.58 -10.66
C GLY A 82 -7.24 6.41 -10.88
N LEU A 83 -6.11 6.01 -10.27
CA LEU A 83 -4.81 6.68 -10.42
C LEU A 83 -3.83 5.89 -11.29
N ALA A 84 -4.03 4.58 -11.46
CA ALA A 84 -3.06 3.70 -12.13
C ALA A 84 -2.67 4.16 -13.55
N LEU A 85 -3.62 4.63 -14.36
CA LEU A 85 -3.35 5.06 -15.74
C LEU A 85 -2.54 6.36 -15.86
N GLN A 86 -2.43 7.12 -14.77
CA GLN A 86 -1.68 8.38 -14.73
C GLN A 86 -0.24 8.18 -14.26
N LEU A 87 0.11 6.97 -13.82
CA LEU A 87 1.42 6.59 -13.31
C LEU A 87 2.15 5.74 -14.36
N ASP A 88 3.42 6.02 -14.59
CA ASP A 88 4.27 5.28 -15.54
C ASP A 88 4.82 3.98 -14.94
N LEU A 89 4.88 3.89 -13.61
CA LEU A 89 5.46 2.75 -12.92
C LEU A 89 4.83 2.53 -11.54
N ILE A 90 4.59 1.27 -11.18
CA ILE A 90 4.14 0.86 -9.84
C ILE A 90 5.01 -0.33 -9.40
N LEU A 91 5.85 -0.10 -8.39
CA LEU A 91 6.75 -1.05 -7.76
C LEU A 91 6.40 -1.24 -6.29
N GLY A 92 6.42 -2.51 -5.86
CA GLY A 92 6.32 -2.91 -4.46
C GLY A 92 6.60 -4.38 -4.29
#